data_AF-A0A1I6S735-F1
#
_entry.id   AF-A0A1I6S735-F1
#
_cell.length_a   1.000
_cell.length_b   1.000
_cell.length_c   1.000
_cell.angle_alpha   90.00
_cell.angle_beta   90.00
_cell.angle_gamma   90.00
#
_symmetry.space_group_name_H-M   'P 1'
#
loop_
_entity.id
_entity.type
_entity.pdbx_description
1 polymer ?
#
loop_
_entity_poly.entity_id
_entity_poly.type
_entity_poly.pdbx_seq_one_letter_code
_entity_poly.pdbx_strand_id
1 'polypeptide(L)' 'MLHIQLYRARRDHARLGYLIDLEQRRLRPDAPRLAELKKRKLAARDRIAGLEARQADGVTPPPQTA' A
#
# COMPACT_ATOMS: atom_id res chain seq x y z
N MET A 1 -9.11 -0.94 15.28
CA MET A 1 -7.83 -0.26 14.91
C MET A 1 -7.30 -0.63 13.52
N LEU A 2 -7.46 -1.88 13.04
CA LEU A 2 -6.94 -2.33 11.74
C LEU A 2 -7.42 -1.48 10.55
N HIS A 3 -8.67 -1.01 10.58
CA HIS A 3 -9.26 -0.13 9.56
C HIS A 3 -8.48 1.18 9.36
N ILE A 4 -8.02 1.82 10.45
CA ILE A 4 -7.22 3.05 10.38
C ILE A 4 -5.83 2.76 9.81
N GLN A 5 -5.24 1.60 10.15
CA GLN A 5 -3.95 1.19 9.61
C GLN A 5 -4.04 0.92 8.11
N LEU A 6 -5.10 0.23 7.66
CA LEU A 6 -5.36 -0.05 6.26
C LEU A 6 -5.60 1.25 5.46
N TYR A 7 -6.40 2.17 6.01
CA TYR A 7 -6.60 3.50 5.41
C TYR A 7 -5.28 4.26 5.26
N ARG A 8 -4.46 4.33 6.32
CA ARG A 8 -3.15 4.99 6.27
C ARG A 8 -2.22 4.34 5.26
N ALA A 9 -2.18 3.01 5.20
CA ALA A 9 -1.35 2.27 4.25
C ALA A 9 -1.79 2.52 2.79
N ARG A 10 -3.10 2.50 2.50
CA ARG A 10 -3.65 2.84 1.18
C ARG A 10 -3.35 4.28 0.78
N ARG A 11 -3.48 5.23 1.71
CA ARG A 11 -3.14 6.64 1.47
C ARG A 11 -1.66 6.83 1.16
N ASP A 12 -0.78 6.14 1.89
CA ASP A 12 0.66 6.19 1.65
C ASP A 12 1.04 5.59 0.28
N HIS A 13 0.46 4.44 -0.07
CA HIS A 13 0.65 3.83 -1.39
C HIS A 13 0.18 4.75 -2.53
N ALA A 14 -0.96 5.43 -2.37
CA ALA A 14 -1.43 6.42 -3.34
C ALA A 14 -0.48 7.62 -3.46
N ARG A 15 0.02 8.14 -2.32
CA ARG A 15 1.01 9.22 -2.29
C ARG A 15 2.29 8.84 -3.01
N LEU A 16 2.81 7.63 -2.81
CA LEU A 16 3.98 7.13 -3.52
C LEU A 16 3.73 7.04 -5.03
N GLY A 17 2.54 6.64 -5.46
CA GLY A 17 2.13 6.70 -6.86
C GLY A 17 2.20 8.11 -7.45
N TYR A 18 1.67 9.10 -6.73
CA TYR A 18 1.75 10.50 -7.14
C TYR A 18 3.19 11.02 -7.22
N LEU A 19 4.05 10.67 -6.25
CA LEU A 19 5.46 11.09 -6.27
C LEU A 19 6.25 10.48 -7.43
N ILE A 20 5.95 9.24 -7.82
CA ILE A 20 6.54 8.61 -9.00
C ILE A 20 6.13 9.37 -10.27
N ASP A 21 4.83 9.64 -10.43
CA ASP A 21 4.31 10.38 -11.58
C ASP A 21 4.92 11.79 -11.66
N LEU A 22 5.01 12.49 -10.52
CA LEU A 22 5.65 13.80 -10.45
C LEU A 22 7.12 13.73 -10.87
N GLU A 23 7.89 12.76 -10.37
CA GLU A 23 9.31 12.61 -10.72
C GLU A 23 9.49 12.23 -12.20
N GLN A 24 8.62 11.39 -12.76
CA GLN A 24 8.63 11.03 -14.18
C GLN A 24 8.33 12.22 -15.10
N ARG A 25 7.49 13.15 -14.66
CA ARG A 25 7.14 14.36 -15.41
C ARG A 25 8.16 15.49 -15.29
N ARG A 26 9.20 15.35 -14.45
CA ARG A 26 10.25 16.36 -14.34
C ARG A 26 11.03 16.42 -15.66
N LEU A 27 11.51 17.62 -16.00
CA LEU A 27 12.35 17.87 -17.18
C LEU A 27 13.61 16.98 -17.20
N ARG A 28 14.14 16.64 -16.02
CA ARG A 28 15.22 15.66 -15.83
C ARG A 28 14.82 14.70 -14.71
N PRO A 29 14.23 13.54 -15.03
CA PRO A 29 13.86 12.57 -14.03
C PRO A 29 15.10 11.93 -13.40
N ASP A 30 15.09 11.83 -12.08
CA ASP A 30 16.18 11.21 -11.34
C ASP A 30 15.95 9.69 -11.23
N ALA A 31 16.73 8.91 -11.99
CA ALA A 31 16.59 7.45 -12.09
C ALA A 31 16.75 6.71 -10.75
N PRO A 32 17.79 6.94 -9.93
CA PRO A 32 17.89 6.31 -8.61
C PRO A 32 16.73 6.72 -7.69
N ARG A 33 16.27 7.97 -7.74
CA ARG A 33 15.10 8.41 -6.98
C ARG A 33 13.82 7.68 -7.42
N LEU A 34 13.61 7.50 -8.72
CA LEU A 34 12.49 6.72 -9.25
C LEU A 34 12.55 5.26 -8.81
N ALA A 35 13.74 4.64 -8.84
CA ALA A 35 13.93 3.27 -8.36
C ALA A 35 13.57 3.14 -6.87
N GLU A 36 14.02 4.10 -6.06
CA GLU A 36 13.70 4.15 -4.63
C GLU A 36 12.19 4.30 -4.39
N LEU A 37 11.53 5.24 -5.08
CA LEU A 37 10.09 5.44 -4.97
C LEU A 37 9.30 4.20 -5.38
N LYS A 38 9.71 3.50 -6.44
CA LYS A 38 9.10 2.23 -6.87
C LYS A 38 9.29 1.14 -5.82
N LYS A 39 10.48 1.01 -5.23
CA LYS A 39 10.74 0.03 -4.15
C LYS A 39 9.88 0.31 -2.93
N ARG A 40 9.75 1.57 -2.52
CA ARG A 40 8.86 1.99 -1.41
C ARG A 40 7.40 1.69 -1.73
N LYS A 41 6.95 1.93 -2.98
CA LYS A 41 5.58 1.62 -3.41
C LYS A 41 5.28 0.12 -3.35
N LEU A 42 6.23 -0.72 -3.76
CA LEU A 42 6.11 -2.18 -3.64
C LEU A 42 5.95 -2.60 -2.18
N ALA A 43 6.83 -2.13 -1.29
CA ALA A 43 6.74 -2.44 0.14
C ALA A 43 5.41 -1.96 0.77
N ALA A 44 4.88 -0.81 0.33
CA ALA A 44 3.57 -0.33 0.76
C ALA A 44 2.42 -1.24 0.30
N ARG A 45 2.51 -1.80 -0.91
CA ARG A 45 1.54 -2.78 -1.42
C ARG A 45 1.57 -4.07 -0.60
N ASP A 46 2.76 -4.58 -0.29
CA ASP A 46 2.91 -5.79 0.53
C ASP A 46 2.33 -5.59 1.94
N ARG A 47 2.55 -4.40 2.51
CA ARG A 47 1.96 -4.02 3.80
C ARG A 47 0.43 -3.97 3.75
N ILE A 48 -0.16 -3.44 2.67
CA ILE A 48 -1.62 -3.45 2.48
C ILE A 48 -2.12 -4.89 2.43
N ALA A 49 -1.51 -5.73 1.60
CA ALA A 49 -1.89 -7.14 1.48
C ALA A 49 -1.83 -7.87 2.83
N GLY A 50 -0.77 -7.65 3.62
CA GLY A 50 -0.67 -8.22 4.97
C GLY A 50 -1.73 -7.72 5.96
N LEU A 51 -2.17 -6.47 5.82
CA LEU A 51 -3.27 -5.92 6.64
C LEU A 51 -4.64 -6.43 6.18
N GLU A 52 -4.84 -6.62 4.88
CA GLU A 52 -6.08 -7.19 4.31
C GLU A 52 -6.24 -8.66 4.69
N ALA A 53 -5.16 -9.45 4.63
CA ALA A 53 -5.17 -10.84 5.09
C ALA A 53 -5.58 -10.93 6.57
N ARG A 54 -4.95 -10.15 7.45
CA ARG A 54 -5.31 -10.08 8.88
C ARG A 54 -6.75 -9.61 9.11
N GLN A 55 -7.29 -8.75 8.24
CA GLN A 55 -8.68 -8.33 8.31
C GLN A 55 -9.61 -9.49 7.94
N ALA A 56 -9.27 -10.27 6.91
CA ALA A 56 -10.04 -11.43 6.47
C ALA A 56 -10.02 -12.56 7.51
N ASP A 57 -8.87 -12.86 8.11
CA ASP A 57 -8.75 -13.89 9.18
C ASP A 57 -9.57 -13.53 10.42
N GLY A 58 -9.64 -12.24 10.76
CA GLY A 58 -10.49 -11.73 11.85
C GLY A 58 -11.99 -11.75 11.55
N VAL A 59 -12.39 -12.03 10.30
CA VAL A 59 -13.77 -12.15 9.83
C VAL A 59 -14.02 -13.61 9.46
N THR A 60 -13.74 -14.54 10.39
CA THR A 60 -14.29 -15.89 10.31
C THR A 60 -15.62 -15.88 11.07
N PRO A 61 -16.80 -15.91 10.42
CA PRO A 61 -18.04 -16.16 11.15
C PRO A 61 -17.97 -17.57 11.75
N PRO A 62 -18.46 -17.79 12.99
CA PRO A 62 -18.53 -19.14 13.53
C PRO A 62 -19.35 -20.01 12.57
N PRO A 63 -18.98 -21.29 12.37
CA PRO A 63 -19.83 -22.21 11.62
C PRO A 63 -21.18 -22.26 12.33
N GLN A 64 -22.20 -21.71 11.68
CA GLN A 64 -23.58 -21.91 12.09
C GLN A 64 -23.90 -23.38 11.77
N THR A 65 -23.62 -24.27 12.72
CA THR A 65 -24.20 -25.61 12.74
C THR A 65 -25.70 -25.47 12.92
N ALA A 66 -26.44 -25.81 11.86
CA ALA A 66 -27.87 -26.05 11.85
C ALA A 66 -28.18 -27.45 12.42
#